data_AF-A0A924A7Y1-F1
#
_entry.id   AF-A0A924A7Y1-F1
#
_cell.length_a   1.000
_cell.length_b   1.000
_cell.length_c   1.000
_cell.angle_alpha   90.00
_cell.angle_beta   90.00
_cell.angle_gamma   90.00
#
_symmetry.space_group_name_H-M   'P 1'
#
loop_
_entity.id
_entity.type
_entity.pdbx_description
1 polymer ?
#
loop_
_entity_poly.entity_id
_entity_poly.type
_entity_poly.pdbx_seq_one_letter_code
_entity_poly.pdbx_strand_id
1 'polypeptide(L)'
;MFIQGDLQAVFDALYSIGAIDPVLGMDWEKINSEMDKNPHLVSSACDSINACRGNQTLLVQTLNGFDPKLLNFVALEVAREFSEFQDRKELH
;
A
#
# COMPACT_ATOMS: atom_id res chain seq x y z
N MET A 1 2.75 -7.28 8.71
CA MET A 1 1.69 -8.13 8.14
C MET A 1 1.53 -7.69 6.70
N PHE A 2 1.64 -8.61 5.74
CA PHE A 2 1.68 -8.29 4.31
C PHE A 2 0.27 -8.16 3.74
N ILE A 3 0.13 -7.52 2.58
CA ILE A 3 -1.17 -7.42 1.92
C ILE A 3 -1.52 -8.80 1.34
N GLN A 4 -2.54 -9.43 1.93
CA GLN A 4 -3.02 -10.75 1.55
C GLN A 4 -4.18 -10.60 0.57
N GLY A 5 -3.93 -10.94 -0.70
CA GLY A 5 -4.97 -11.00 -1.73
C GLY A 5 -4.53 -10.35 -3.04
N ASP A 6 -5.44 -9.62 -3.65
CA ASP A 6 -5.27 -9.01 -4.96
C ASP A 6 -4.48 -7.70 -4.83
N LEU A 7 -3.14 -7.82 -4.73
CA LEU A 7 -2.21 -6.69 -4.64
C LEU A 7 -2.42 -5.70 -5.81
N GLN A 8 -2.79 -6.23 -6.98
CA GLN A 8 -3.11 -5.44 -8.15
C GLN A 8 -4.37 -4.58 -7.92
N ALA A 9 -5.43 -5.14 -7.34
CA ALA A 9 -6.62 -4.36 -6.97
C ALA A 9 -6.33 -3.24 -5.96
N VAL A 10 -5.39 -3.44 -5.02
CA VAL A 10 -4.97 -2.40 -4.07
C VAL A 10 -4.19 -1.30 -4.78
N PHE A 11 -3.26 -1.67 -5.67
CA PHE A 11 -2.53 -0.71 -6.50
C PHE A 11 -3.48 0.10 -7.39
N ASP A 12 -4.42 -0.54 -8.08
CA ASP A 12 -5.44 0.12 -8.89
C ASP A 12 -6.28 1.09 -8.07
N ALA A 13 -6.66 0.71 -6.84
CA ALA A 13 -7.41 1.58 -5.95
C ALA A 13 -6.60 2.82 -5.54
N LEU A 14 -5.32 2.65 -5.18
CA LEU A 14 -4.40 3.75 -4.86
C LEU A 14 -4.15 4.67 -6.06
N TYR A 15 -4.00 4.10 -7.25
CA TYR A 15 -3.84 4.83 -8.50
C TYR A 15 -5.09 5.65 -8.82
N SER A 16 -6.27 5.02 -8.68
CA SER A 16 -7.56 5.68 -8.93
C SER A 16 -7.83 6.88 -8.03
N ILE A 17 -7.30 6.90 -6.80
CA ILE A 17 -7.43 8.04 -5.88
C ILE A 17 -6.27 9.04 -5.99
N GLY A 18 -5.29 8.80 -6.87
CA GLY A 18 -4.12 9.66 -7.05
C GLY A 18 -3.13 9.63 -5.88
N ALA A 19 -3.12 8.57 -5.08
CA ALA A 19 -2.21 8.43 -3.94
C ALA A 19 -0.80 7.96 -4.35
N ILE A 20 -0.62 7.45 -5.58
CA ILE A 20 0.68 7.01 -6.10
C ILE A 20 1.58 8.20 -6.44
N ASP A 21 1.05 9.21 -7.15
CA ASP A 21 1.79 10.42 -7.56
C ASP A 21 2.60 11.09 -6.44
N PRO A 22 2.01 11.42 -5.26
CA PRO A 22 2.76 12.05 -4.19
C PRO A 22 3.90 11.18 -3.66
N VAL A 23 3.77 9.86 -3.69
CA VAL A 23 4.79 8.92 -3.19
C VAL A 23 5.98 8.85 -4.14
N LEU A 24 5.77 8.93 -5.44
CA LEU A 24 6.86 8.95 -6.44
C LEU A 24 7.82 10.14 -6.26
N GLY A 25 7.30 11.28 -5.79
CA GLY A 25 8.11 12.47 -5.52
C GLY A 25 8.68 12.57 -4.11
N MET A 26 8.36 11.64 -3.22
CA MET A 26 8.79 11.67 -1.82
C MET A 26 10.09 10.91 -1.57
N ASP A 27 10.70 11.24 -0.43
CA ASP A 27 11.88 10.58 0.08
C ASP A 27 11.50 9.24 0.72
N TRP A 28 11.68 8.15 -0.03
CA TRP A 28 11.29 6.80 0.39
C TRP A 28 12.05 6.32 1.63
N GLU A 29 13.30 6.78 1.85
CA GLU A 29 14.05 6.45 3.05
C GLU A 29 13.40 7.06 4.29
N LYS A 30 12.94 8.32 4.20
CA LYS A 30 12.21 8.96 5.31
C LYS A 30 10.89 8.27 5.61
N ILE A 31 10.14 7.92 4.57
CA ILE A 31 8.86 7.21 4.73
C ILE A 31 9.12 5.85 5.41
N ASN A 32 10.10 5.09 4.92
CA ASN A 32 10.47 3.79 5.48
C ASN A 32 10.95 3.91 6.94
N SER A 33 11.74 4.94 7.27
CA SER A 33 12.15 5.21 8.66
C SER A 33 10.96 5.56 9.57
N GLU A 34 9.97 6.28 9.05
CA GLU A 34 8.74 6.59 9.80
C GLU A 34 7.83 5.37 9.97
N MET A 35 7.81 4.47 8.98
CA MET A 35 7.14 3.16 9.07
C MET A 35 7.81 2.30 10.14
N ASP A 36 9.14 2.23 10.17
CA ASP A 36 9.91 1.50 11.20
C ASP A 36 9.65 2.02 12.61
N LYS A 37 9.45 3.33 12.77
CA LYS A 37 9.06 3.94 14.07
C LYS A 37 7.62 3.64 14.46
N ASN A 38 6.73 3.40 13.48
CA ASN A 38 5.31 3.23 13.69
C ASN A 38 4.77 1.94 13.02
N PRO A 39 5.32 0.76 13.35
CA PRO A 39 4.96 -0.49 12.66
C PRO A 39 3.50 -0.88 12.88
N HIS A 40 2.89 -0.42 13.98
CA HIS A 40 1.48 -0.61 14.28
C HIS A 40 0.55 0.07 13.28
N LEU A 41 0.91 1.25 12.75
CA LEU A 41 0.11 1.96 11.75
C LEU A 41 0.10 1.19 10.43
N VAL A 42 1.28 0.72 10.00
CA VAL A 42 1.41 -0.07 8.78
C VAL A 42 0.63 -1.37 8.91
N SER A 43 0.78 -2.09 10.03
CA SER A 43 0.02 -3.33 10.25
C SER A 43 -1.49 -3.09 10.24
N SER A 44 -1.97 -2.05 10.94
CA SER A 44 -3.41 -1.74 10.98
C SER A 44 -3.95 -1.33 9.62
N ALA A 45 -3.15 -0.65 8.80
CA ALA A 45 -3.51 -0.29 7.43
C ALA A 45 -3.63 -1.54 6.56
N CYS A 46 -2.63 -2.43 6.62
CA CYS A 46 -2.66 -3.72 5.92
C CYS A 46 -3.84 -4.58 6.37
N ASP A 47 -4.16 -4.63 7.67
CA ASP A 47 -5.32 -5.37 8.19
C ASP A 47 -6.64 -4.85 7.63
N SER A 48 -6.79 -3.52 7.53
CA SER A 48 -7.98 -2.88 6.96
C SER A 48 -8.14 -3.20 5.46
N ILE A 49 -7.03 -3.20 4.73
CA ILE A 49 -6.98 -3.58 3.31
C ILE A 49 -7.31 -5.06 3.12
N ASN A 50 -6.71 -5.93 3.93
CA ASN A 50 -6.94 -7.37 3.90
C ASN A 50 -8.40 -7.71 4.27
N ALA A 51 -9.01 -6.95 5.17
CA ALA A 51 -10.43 -7.09 5.51
C ALA A 51 -11.37 -6.82 4.32
N CYS A 52 -10.94 -6.03 3.33
CA CYS A 52 -11.72 -5.75 2.13
C CYS A 52 -11.80 -6.95 1.16
N ARG A 53 -10.98 -8.00 1.36
CA ARG A 53 -10.97 -9.25 0.57
C ARG A 53 -10.98 -9.03 -0.96
N GLY A 54 -10.24 -8.04 -1.44
CA GLY A 54 -10.15 -7.72 -2.87
C GLY A 54 -11.37 -6.99 -3.46
N ASN A 55 -12.33 -6.53 -2.65
CA ASN A 55 -13.42 -5.71 -3.15
C ASN A 55 -12.92 -4.28 -3.42
N GLN A 56 -12.75 -3.95 -4.70
CA GLN A 56 -12.21 -2.67 -5.17
C GLN A 56 -12.99 -1.46 -4.63
N THR A 57 -14.32 -1.52 -4.55
CA THR A 57 -15.15 -0.42 -4.04
C THR A 57 -14.87 -0.17 -2.56
N LEU A 58 -14.79 -1.24 -1.76
CA LEU A 58 -14.45 -1.15 -0.33
C LEU A 58 -13.00 -0.68 -0.11
N LEU A 59 -12.07 -1.12 -0.95
CA LEU A 59 -10.69 -0.66 -0.92
C LEU A 59 -10.61 0.85 -1.16
N VAL A 60 -11.22 1.35 -2.23
CA VAL A 60 -11.24 2.79 -2.54
C VAL A 60 -11.89 3.59 -1.42
N GLN A 61 -12.99 3.10 -0.83
CA GLN A 61 -13.63 3.77 0.31
C GLN A 61 -12.73 3.80 1.55
N THR A 62 -12.07 2.68 1.86
CA THR A 62 -11.17 2.57 3.02
C THR A 62 -9.96 3.48 2.84
N LEU A 63 -9.36 3.48 1.66
CA LEU A 63 -8.21 4.33 1.31
C LEU A 63 -8.59 5.82 1.31
N ASN A 64 -9.78 6.21 0.84
CA ASN A 64 -10.25 7.59 0.96
C ASN A 64 -10.44 8.04 2.41
N GLY A 65 -10.67 7.11 3.34
CA GLY A 65 -10.78 7.40 4.77
C GLY A 65 -9.44 7.50 5.49
N PHE A 66 -8.32 7.17 4.81
CA PHE A 66 -7.00 7.20 5.42
C PHE A 66 -6.39 8.59 5.37
N ASP A 67 -5.64 8.93 6.41
CA ASP A 67 -4.81 10.11 6.40
C ASP A 67 -3.76 10.04 5.27
N PRO A 68 -3.34 11.18 4.71
CA PRO A 68 -2.32 11.22 3.66
C PRO A 68 -1.03 10.48 4.03
N LYS A 69 -0.66 10.51 5.31
CA LYS A 69 0.52 9.80 5.82
C LYS A 69 0.34 8.27 5.74
N LEU A 70 -0.84 7.77 6.09
CA LEU A 70 -1.20 6.36 6.00
C LEU A 70 -1.27 5.90 4.55
N LEU A 71 -1.85 6.71 3.66
CA LEU A 71 -1.85 6.46 2.22
C LEU A 71 -0.44 6.29 1.65
N ASN A 72 0.49 7.17 2.04
CA ASN A 72 1.88 7.07 1.61
C ASN A 72 2.56 5.79 2.09
N PHE A 73 2.28 5.37 3.33
CA PHE A 73 2.82 4.11 3.88
C PHE A 73 2.31 2.90 3.12
N VAL A 74 0.99 2.86 2.87
CA VAL A 74 0.37 1.76 2.12
C VAL A 74 0.91 1.72 0.70
N ALA A 75 0.98 2.85 0.01
CA ALA A 75 1.46 2.91 -1.36
C ALA A 75 2.92 2.48 -1.50
N LEU A 76 3.79 2.84 -0.54
CA LEU A 76 5.18 2.39 -0.55
C LEU A 76 5.28 0.87 -0.30
N GLU A 77 4.51 0.34 0.66
CA GLU A 77 4.52 -1.10 0.96
C GLU A 77 3.97 -1.92 -0.22
N VAL A 78 2.88 -1.46 -0.85
CA VAL A 78 2.33 -2.08 -2.07
C VAL A 78 3.37 -2.05 -3.19
N ALA A 79 4.05 -0.92 -3.42
CA ALA A 79 5.06 -0.82 -4.46
C ALA A 79 6.25 -1.76 -4.21
N ARG A 80 6.71 -1.88 -2.96
CA ARG A 80 7.77 -2.81 -2.57
C ARG A 80 7.34 -4.26 -2.81
N GLU A 81 6.17 -4.66 -2.30
CA GLU A 81 5.64 -6.02 -2.51
C GLU A 81 5.43 -6.33 -3.99
N PHE A 82 4.95 -5.36 -4.77
CA PHE A 82 4.69 -5.55 -6.20
C PHE A 82 6.00 -5.72 -6.99
N SER A 83 7.02 -4.93 -6.66
CA SER A 83 8.36 -5.08 -7.22
C SER A 83 8.95 -6.45 -6.89
N GLU A 84 8.86 -6.91 -5.64
CA GLU A 84 9.32 -8.24 -5.25
C GLU A 84 8.54 -9.37 -5.94
N PHE A 85 7.23 -9.19 -6.13
CA PHE A 85 6.39 -10.19 -6.79
C PHE A 85 6.71 -10.31 -8.28
N GLN A 86 7.00 -9.20 -8.96
CA GLN A 86 7.46 -9.21 -10.35
C GLN A 86 8.86 -9.84 -10.49
N ASP A 87 9.79 -9.48 -9.61
CA ASP A 87 11.15 -10.02 -9.59
C ASP A 87 11.15 -11.56 -9.43
N ARG A 88 10.33 -12.08 -8.52
CA ARG A 88 10.15 -13.54 -8.35
C ARG A 88 9.49 -14.24 -9.54
N LYS A 89 8.70 -13.53 -10.35
CA LYS A 89 8.09 -14.06 -11.57
C LYS A 89 9.07 -14.14 -12.73
N GLU A 90 10.05 -13.25 -12.81
CA GLU A 90 11.08 -13.29 -13.87
C GLU A 90 12.16 -14.35 -13.60
N LEU A 91 12.30 -14.82 -12.36
CA LEU A 91 13.24 -15.86 -11.96
C LEU A 91 12.77 -17.31 -12.18
N HIS A 92 11.59 -17.53 -12.79
CA HIS A 92 11.01 -18.87 -13.02
C HIS A 92 10.68 -19.17 -14.49
#